data_AF-A0A6G0YIT8-F1
#
_entry.id   AF-A0A6G0YIT8-F1
#
_cell.length_a   1.000
_cell.length_b   1.000
_cell.length_c   1.000
_cell.angle_alpha   90.00
_cell.angle_beta   90.00
_cell.angle_gamma   90.00
#
_symmetry.space_group_name_H-M   'P 1'
#
loop_
_entity.id
_entity.type
_entity.pdbx_description
1 polymer ?
#
loop_
_entity_poly.entity_id
_entity_poly.type
_entity_poly.pdbx_seq_one_letter_code
_entity_poly.pdbx_strand_id
1 'polypeptide(L)'
;MKRLTGTTGKNICTKMENVLKKNIGLAMLKKIKNILNGELIDMNDLPPEDLDINDLTYFKYVPITSVNVERSFSAYKTLLTNNRRSFKVENIKKHLIIQCSASKYIIRIIK
;
A
#
# COMPACT_ATOMS: atom_id res chain seq x y z
N MET A 1 20.40 -1.14 -6.75
CA MET A 1 19.67 -0.91 -8.03
C MET A 1 20.69 -0.47 -9.06
N LYS A 2 20.88 -1.22 -10.17
CA LYS A 2 21.86 -0.83 -11.21
C LYS A 2 21.39 0.47 -11.87
N ARG A 3 22.26 1.49 -11.95
CA ARG A 3 21.95 2.74 -12.63
C ARG A 3 22.14 2.56 -14.13
N LEU A 4 21.09 2.80 -14.89
CA LEU A 4 21.17 2.85 -16.34
C LEU A 4 21.99 4.09 -16.75
N THR A 5 22.93 3.90 -17.67
CA THR A 5 23.78 4.98 -18.20
C THR A 5 23.16 5.61 -19.44
N GLY A 6 23.71 6.74 -19.89
CA GLY A 6 23.18 7.53 -21.01
C GLY A 6 22.01 8.44 -20.62
N THR A 7 21.63 9.33 -21.53
CA THR A 7 20.55 10.32 -21.34
C THR A 7 19.20 9.67 -21.07
N THR A 8 18.84 8.68 -21.88
CA THR A 8 17.60 7.90 -21.73
C THR A 8 17.57 7.14 -20.40
N GLY A 9 18.68 6.51 -20.01
CA GLY A 9 18.79 5.79 -18.74
C GLY A 9 18.60 6.70 -17.53
N LYS A 10 19.24 7.88 -17.54
CA LYS A 10 19.06 8.92 -16.52
C LYS A 10 17.59 9.35 -16.41
N ASN A 11 16.94 9.64 -17.54
CA ASN A 11 15.54 10.07 -17.56
C ASN A 11 14.59 9.03 -16.95
N ILE A 12 14.81 7.74 -17.25
CA ILE A 12 14.03 6.63 -16.68
C ILE A 12 14.26 6.54 -15.17
N CYS A 13 15.51 6.58 -14.70
CA CYS A 13 15.83 6.55 -13.28
C CYS A 13 15.20 7.73 -12.53
N THR A 14 15.31 8.95 -13.07
CA THR A 14 14.71 10.15 -12.48
C THR A 14 13.19 10.05 -12.42
N LYS A 15 12.53 9.55 -13.47
CA LYS A 15 11.08 9.33 -13.46
C LYS A 15 10.68 8.33 -12.37
N MET A 16 11.41 7.22 -12.25
CA MET A 16 11.15 6.21 -11.23
C MET A 16 11.32 6.78 -9.81
N GLU A 17 12.42 7.48 -9.55
CA GLU A 17 12.65 8.13 -8.26
C GLU A 17 11.54 9.15 -7.93
N ASN A 18 11.11 9.94 -8.90
CA ASN A 18 10.03 10.91 -8.73
C ASN A 18 8.69 10.23 -8.41
N VAL A 19 8.36 9.13 -9.09
CA VAL A 19 7.15 8.33 -8.81
C VAL A 19 7.21 7.74 -7.40
N LEU A 20 8.37 7.20 -6.98
CA LEU A 20 8.54 6.65 -5.64
C LEU A 20 8.53 7.71 -4.54
N LYS A 21 9.09 8.91 -4.78
CA LYS A 21 9.12 10.01 -3.81
C LYS A 21 7.75 10.65 -3.59
N LYS A 22 6.95 10.79 -4.65
CA LYS A 22 5.54 11.20 -4.56
C LYS A 22 4.65 10.13 -3.89
N ASN A 23 5.24 8.95 -3.69
CA ASN A 23 4.84 7.75 -2.97
C ASN A 23 4.39 7.86 -1.49
N ILE A 24 3.52 8.79 -1.05
CA ILE A 24 3.12 8.92 0.38
C ILE A 24 2.77 7.57 1.03
N GLY A 25 1.98 6.71 0.37
CA GLY A 25 1.63 5.39 0.90
C GLY A 25 2.82 4.44 1.04
N LEU A 26 3.76 4.49 0.12
CA LEU A 26 5.02 3.75 0.21
C LEU A 26 5.87 4.25 1.39
N ALA A 27 5.84 5.55 1.69
CA ALA A 27 6.50 6.09 2.88
C ALA A 27 5.85 5.55 4.16
N MET A 28 4.52 5.51 4.22
CA MET A 28 3.78 4.94 5.35
C MET A 28 4.08 3.45 5.55
N LEU A 29 4.07 2.65 4.48
CA LEU A 29 4.39 1.22 4.55
C LEU A 29 5.81 0.96 5.07
N LYS A 30 6.79 1.83 4.75
CA LYS A 30 8.13 1.73 5.31
C LYS A 30 8.15 1.96 6.82
N LYS A 31 7.38 2.92 7.33
CA LYS A 31 7.25 3.14 8.78
C LYS A 31 6.62 1.92 9.45
N ILE A 32 5.53 1.38 8.90
CA ILE A 32 4.88 0.17 9.43
C ILE A 32 5.83 -1.03 9.42
N LYS A 33 6.60 -1.22 8.34
CA LYS A 33 7.64 -2.25 8.29
C LYS A 33 8.63 -2.12 9.44
N ASN A 34 9.09 -0.92 9.74
CA ASN A 34 10.05 -0.66 10.80
C ASN A 34 9.44 -0.97 12.19
N ILE A 35 8.17 -0.63 12.43
CA ILE A 35 7.42 -1.02 13.65
C ILE A 35 7.37 -2.54 13.79
N LEU A 36 7.01 -3.24 12.71
CA LEU A 36 6.92 -4.71 12.71
C LEU A 36 8.28 -5.39 12.95
N ASN A 37 9.38 -4.67 12.70
CA ASN A 37 10.74 -5.13 12.99
C ASN A 37 11.21 -4.75 14.41
N GLY A 38 10.39 -4.04 15.20
CA GLY A 38 10.73 -3.62 16.56
C GLY A 38 11.54 -2.33 16.65
N GLU A 39 11.59 -1.52 15.58
CA GLU A 39 12.22 -0.20 15.63
C GLU A 39 11.31 0.81 16.36
N LEU A 40 11.91 1.69 17.18
CA LEU A 40 11.20 2.78 17.85
C LEU A 40 10.81 3.84 16.82
N ILE A 41 9.52 4.17 16.74
CA ILE A 41 9.00 5.20 15.84
C ILE A 41 8.11 6.16 16.63
N ASP A 42 8.14 7.44 16.24
CA ASP A 42 7.20 8.43 16.72
C ASP A 42 5.77 8.05 16.29
N MET A 43 4.85 7.93 17.24
CA MET A 43 3.45 7.56 16.98
C MET A 43 2.68 8.68 16.28
N ASN A 44 3.17 9.92 16.32
CA ASN A 44 2.59 11.07 15.60
C ASN A 44 2.68 10.93 14.08
N ASP A 45 3.50 9.99 13.61
CA ASP A 45 3.85 9.77 12.22
C ASP A 45 3.02 8.65 11.54
N LEU A 46 2.09 8.04 12.28
CA LEU A 46 1.16 6.99 11.87
C LEU A 46 -0.17 7.64 11.40
N PRO A 47 -0.92 7.06 10.44
CA PRO A 47 -2.11 7.74 9.94
C PRO A 47 -3.15 7.79 11.06
N PRO A 48 -3.80 8.94 11.27
CA PRO A 48 -4.82 9.05 12.28
C PRO A 48 -6.08 8.31 11.82
N GLU A 49 -6.70 7.67 12.82
CA GLU A 49 -8.06 7.15 12.86
C GLU A 49 -8.27 5.69 12.37
N ASP A 50 -8.73 4.88 13.34
CA ASP A 50 -9.33 3.54 13.28
C ASP A 50 -8.45 2.28 13.13
N LEU A 51 -7.11 2.38 13.08
CA LEU A 51 -6.25 1.20 13.03
C LEU A 51 -5.68 0.82 14.39
N ASP A 52 -6.06 -0.36 14.90
CA ASP A 52 -5.44 -0.96 16.08
C ASP A 52 -4.02 -1.47 15.76
N ILE A 53 -3.18 -1.62 16.78
CA ILE A 53 -1.84 -2.22 16.68
C ILE A 53 -1.93 -3.64 16.08
N ASN A 54 -2.99 -4.38 16.41
CA ASN A 54 -3.22 -5.70 15.81
C ASN A 54 -3.47 -5.59 14.29
N ASP A 55 -4.11 -4.52 13.82
CA ASP A 55 -4.39 -4.32 12.40
C ASP A 55 -3.12 -3.97 11.61
N LEU A 56 -2.11 -3.35 12.24
CA LEU A 56 -0.80 -3.11 11.63
C LEU A 56 -0.12 -4.41 11.19
N THR A 57 -0.36 -5.53 11.89
CA THR A 57 0.23 -6.83 11.53
C THR A 57 -0.23 -7.32 10.16
N TYR A 58 -1.42 -6.91 9.70
CA TYR A 58 -1.95 -7.29 8.39
C TYR A 58 -1.29 -6.52 7.24
N PHE A 59 -0.59 -5.41 7.51
CA PHE A 59 0.11 -4.65 6.49
C PHE A 59 1.30 -5.39 5.87
N LYS A 60 1.79 -6.46 6.53
CA LYS A 60 2.76 -7.39 5.92
C LYS A 60 2.26 -8.00 4.60
N TYR A 61 0.94 -8.09 4.43
CA TYR A 61 0.29 -8.66 3.24
C TYR A 61 -0.24 -7.60 2.27
N VAL A 62 0.03 -6.31 2.50
CA VAL A 62 -0.44 -5.26 1.61
C VAL A 62 0.27 -5.34 0.26
N PRO A 63 -0.48 -5.37 -0.85
CA PRO A 63 0.11 -5.38 -2.17
C PRO A 63 0.76 -4.03 -2.45
N ILE A 64 2.06 -4.04 -2.76
CA ILE A 64 2.77 -2.86 -3.23
C ILE A 64 2.46 -2.72 -4.72
N THR A 65 1.55 -1.81 -5.07
CA THR A 65 1.19 -1.57 -6.48
C THR A 65 1.34 -0.10 -6.84
N SER A 66 1.68 0.14 -8.11
CA SER A 66 1.74 1.48 -8.72
C SER A 66 0.50 1.80 -9.56
N VAL A 67 -0.58 1.01 -9.43
CA VAL A 67 -1.75 1.06 -10.32
C VAL A 67 -2.80 2.02 -9.77
N ASN A 68 -3.53 2.71 -10.66
CA ASN A 68 -4.55 3.70 -10.31
C ASN A 68 -5.76 3.12 -9.53
N VAL A 69 -6.42 3.99 -8.75
CA VAL A 69 -7.53 3.70 -7.80
C VAL A 69 -8.75 3.02 -8.45
N GLU A 70 -8.95 3.16 -9.76
CA GLU A 70 -10.06 2.51 -10.47
C GLU A 70 -9.94 0.97 -10.48
N ARG A 71 -8.71 0.43 -10.42
CA ARG A 71 -8.51 -1.02 -10.38
C ARG A 71 -8.74 -1.61 -8.98
N SER A 72 -8.62 -0.81 -7.91
CA SER A 72 -8.97 -1.25 -6.54
C SER A 72 -10.47 -1.41 -6.34
N PHE A 73 -11.32 -0.65 -7.03
CA PHE A 73 -12.79 -0.88 -7.01
C PHE A 73 -13.19 -2.26 -7.55
N SER A 74 -12.47 -2.77 -8.55
CA SER A 74 -12.67 -4.15 -9.06
C SER A 74 -12.29 -5.23 -8.03
N ALA A 75 -11.31 -4.96 -7.17
CA ALA A 75 -10.93 -5.87 -6.09
C ALA A 75 -12.04 -6.02 -5.05
N TYR A 76 -12.70 -4.92 -4.65
CA TYR A 76 -13.87 -4.98 -3.75
C TYR A 76 -15.04 -5.74 -4.38
N LYS A 77 -15.28 -5.58 -5.68
CA LYS A 77 -16.31 -6.33 -6.39
C LYS A 77 -16.10 -7.84 -6.25
N THR A 78 -14.85 -8.31 -6.23
CA THR A 78 -14.55 -9.74 -6.04
C THR A 78 -14.77 -10.20 -4.59
N LEU A 79 -14.63 -9.32 -3.60
CA LEU A 79 -14.88 -9.63 -2.19
C LEU A 79 -16.35 -9.58 -1.79
N LEU A 80 -17.09 -8.61 -2.35
CA LEU A 80 -18.47 -8.31 -1.98
C LEU A 80 -19.50 -8.99 -2.89
N THR A 81 -19.06 -9.64 -3.99
CA THR A 81 -19.99 -10.43 -4.81
C THR A 81 -20.23 -11.80 -4.18
N ASN A 82 -21.51 -12.19 -4.13
CA ASN A 82 -21.92 -13.50 -3.65
C ASN A 82 -21.16 -14.62 -4.37
N ASN A 83 -20.74 -15.65 -3.62
CA ASN A 83 -20.29 -16.94 -4.12
C ASN A 83 -18.97 -17.04 -4.90
N ARG A 84 -18.09 -16.02 -4.94
CA ARG A 84 -16.76 -16.19 -5.57
C ARG A 84 -15.68 -16.75 -4.65
N ARG A 85 -15.75 -16.43 -3.35
CA ARG A 85 -14.89 -17.00 -2.29
C ARG A 85 -15.69 -17.03 -0.99
N SER A 86 -15.91 -18.22 -0.43
CA SER A 86 -16.50 -18.36 0.91
C SER A 86 -15.43 -17.99 1.94
N PHE A 87 -15.41 -16.72 2.37
CA PHE A 87 -14.55 -16.26 3.46
C PHE A 87 -15.31 -16.33 4.78
N LYS A 88 -14.62 -16.75 5.84
CA LYS A 88 -15.08 -16.49 7.21
C LYS A 88 -15.11 -14.99 7.47
N VAL A 89 -16.02 -14.51 8.31
CA VAL A 89 -16.18 -13.08 8.66
C VAL A 89 -14.86 -12.45 9.12
N GLU A 90 -14.08 -13.17 9.94
CA GLU A 90 -12.74 -12.77 10.39
C GLU A 90 -11.76 -12.52 9.23
N ASN A 91 -11.85 -13.30 8.16
CA ASN A 91 -10.98 -13.20 6.98
C ASN A 91 -11.44 -12.09 6.04
N ILE A 92 -12.76 -11.82 6.00
CA ILE A 92 -13.31 -10.67 5.28
C ILE A 92 -12.75 -9.38 5.88
N LYS A 93 -12.78 -9.22 7.21
CA LYS A 93 -12.20 -8.03 7.89
C LYS A 93 -10.74 -7.82 7.50
N LYS A 94 -9.91 -8.86 7.57
CA LYS A 94 -8.49 -8.80 7.17
C LYS A 94 -8.32 -8.36 5.71
N HIS A 95 -9.10 -8.93 4.80
CA HIS A 95 -9.04 -8.57 3.38
C HIS A 95 -9.51 -7.14 3.13
N LEU A 96 -10.52 -6.67 3.86
CA LEU A 96 -11.04 -5.31 3.75
C LEU A 96 -10.01 -4.29 4.23
N ILE A 97 -9.35 -4.54 5.36
CA ILE A 97 -8.26 -3.69 5.88
C ILE A 97 -7.14 -3.62 4.85
N ILE A 98 -6.68 -4.78 4.34
CA ILE A 98 -5.60 -4.83 3.36
C ILE A 98 -5.97 -4.06 2.08
N GLN A 99 -7.16 -4.26 1.53
CA GLN A 99 -7.59 -3.62 0.27
C GLN A 99 -7.94 -2.14 0.43
N CYS A 100 -8.50 -1.73 1.58
CA CYS A 100 -8.82 -0.34 1.92
C CYS A 100 -7.58 0.49 2.20
N SER A 101 -6.65 -0.05 2.99
CA SER A 101 -5.34 0.54 3.18
C SER A 101 -4.60 0.61 1.84
N ALA A 102 -4.61 -0.46 1.04
CA ALA A 102 -4.07 -0.41 -0.30
C ALA A 102 -4.74 0.70 -1.13
N SER A 103 -6.06 0.83 -1.18
CA SER A 103 -6.72 1.87 -1.99
C SER A 103 -6.56 3.31 -1.45
N LYS A 104 -6.38 3.50 -0.14
CA LYS A 104 -6.11 4.81 0.49
C LYS A 104 -4.65 5.25 0.33
N TYR A 105 -3.72 4.30 0.34
CA TYR A 105 -2.27 4.55 0.25
C TYR A 105 -1.69 4.29 -1.17
N ILE A 106 -2.42 3.62 -2.06
CA ILE A 106 -2.10 3.49 -3.49
C ILE A 106 -2.48 4.79 -4.18
N ILE A 107 -1.48 5.40 -4.79
CA ILE A 107 -1.52 6.78 -5.22
C ILE A 107 -2.20 6.96 -6.57
N ARG A 108 -3.00 8.02 -6.60
CA ARG A 108 -3.36 8.86 -7.75
C ARG A 108 -2.09 9.30 -8.49
N ILE A 109 -1.57 8.44 -9.36
CA ILE A 109 -0.38 8.70 -10.19
C ILE A 109 -0.71 9.58 -11.41
N ILE A 110 -1.94 10.07 -11.54
CA ILE A 110 -2.32 10.90 -12.70
C ILE A 110 -3.18 12.08 -12.24
N LYS A 111 -2.56 13.27 -12.19
CA LYS A 111 -2.99 14.46 -12.94
C LYS A 111 -1.74 15.25 -13.29
#